data_AF-A0A1S3FJ64-F1
#
_entry.id   AF-A0A1S3FJ64-F1
#
_cell.length_a   1.000
_cell.length_b   1.000
_cell.length_c   1.000
_cell.angle_alpha   90.00
_cell.angle_beta   90.00
_cell.angle_gamma   90.00
#
_symmetry.space_group_name_H-M   'P 1'
#
loop_
_entity.id
_entity.type
_entity.pdbx_description
1 polymer ?
#
loop_
_entity_poly.entity_id
_entity_poly.type
_entity_poly.pdbx_seq_one_letter_code
_entity_poly.pdbx_strand_id
1 'polypeptide(L)'
;MKYTSCALVLLLCIVLDSSSCYDQDIIFREIDSLKDYFNASGSYVADKKPLFKDIWKNWKEESDKKVILSQIISFYFKIFDNLKDNQIIQKSMDTIKEELFIRFFNSSTNKLNDFKNVIQLPVNDVQIQRKAMSELTRLMTDLLPRSTQRKRKRSRCCFGLTSRTNKGHPASSF
;
A
#
# COMPACT_ATOMS: atom_id res chain seq x y z
N MET A 1 12.85 29.35 32.80
CA MET A 1 12.56 29.48 31.35
C MET A 1 11.86 28.23 30.81
N LYS A 2 10.56 28.05 31.10
CA LYS A 2 9.75 26.90 30.61
C LYS A 2 8.57 27.32 29.72
N TYR A 3 8.17 28.59 29.79
CA TYR A 3 7.02 29.13 29.05
C TYR A 3 7.30 29.35 27.55
N THR A 4 8.55 29.67 27.18
CA THR A 4 8.98 29.82 25.78
C THR A 4 8.91 28.49 25.03
N SER A 5 9.22 27.38 25.70
CA SER A 5 9.09 26.04 25.12
C SER A 5 7.63 25.64 24.86
N CYS A 6 6.71 25.97 25.78
CA CYS A 6 5.28 25.70 25.57
C CYS A 6 4.67 26.57 24.46
N ALA A 7 5.05 27.85 24.38
CA ALA A 7 4.55 28.74 23.34
C ALA A 7 4.98 28.29 21.93
N LEU A 8 6.21 27.79 21.78
CA LEU A 8 6.71 27.26 20.51
C LEU A 8 6.00 25.96 20.10
N VAL A 9 5.70 25.08 21.04
CA VAL A 9 4.95 23.84 20.77
C VAL A 9 3.51 24.15 20.34
N LEU A 10 2.84 25.10 21.01
CA LEU A 10 1.49 25.53 20.62
C LEU A 10 1.45 26.20 19.25
N LEU A 11 2.43 27.05 18.92
CA LEU A 11 2.56 27.65 17.60
C LEU A 11 2.81 26.61 16.51
N LEU A 12 3.67 25.61 16.77
CA LEU A 12 3.90 24.50 15.86
C LEU A 12 2.63 23.66 15.65
N CYS A 13 1.86 23.37 16.71
CA CYS A 13 0.59 22.66 16.59
C CYS A 13 -0.44 23.45 15.75
N ILE A 14 -0.56 24.77 15.97
CA ILE A 14 -1.50 25.61 15.22
C ILE A 14 -1.10 25.70 13.74
N VAL A 15 0.19 25.81 13.42
CA VAL A 15 0.68 25.85 12.03
C VAL A 15 0.52 24.49 11.33
N LEU A 16 0.78 23.38 12.03
CA LEU A 16 0.60 22.03 11.48
C LEU A 16 -0.87 21.68 11.23
N ASP A 17 -1.76 22.02 12.18
CA ASP A 17 -3.19 21.76 12.02
C ASP A 17 -3.83 22.66 10.95
N SER A 18 -3.42 23.93 10.86
CA SER A 18 -3.96 24.87 9.84
C SER A 18 -3.51 24.55 8.42
N SER A 19 -2.29 24.04 8.22
CA SER A 19 -1.81 23.57 6.90
C SER A 19 -2.65 22.42 6.38
N SER A 20 -2.99 21.44 7.25
CA SER A 20 -3.79 20.28 6.85
C SER A 20 -5.22 20.63 6.42
N CYS A 21 -5.79 21.67 7.02
CA CYS A 21 -7.15 22.14 6.74
C CYS A 21 -7.21 22.92 5.42
N TYR A 22 -6.23 23.79 5.17
CA TYR A 22 -6.13 24.58 3.94
C TYR A 22 -5.97 23.69 2.69
N ASP A 23 -5.16 22.65 2.78
CA ASP A 23 -4.97 21.69 1.69
C ASP A 23 -6.27 20.94 1.39
N GLN A 24 -7.02 20.56 2.43
CA GLN A 24 -8.28 19.83 2.30
C GLN A 24 -9.38 20.65 1.60
N ASP A 25 -9.47 21.95 1.88
CA ASP A 25 -10.42 22.86 1.23
C ASP A 25 -10.12 23.05 -0.26
N ILE A 26 -8.83 23.09 -0.64
CA ILE A 26 -8.41 23.16 -2.04
C ILE A 26 -8.88 21.90 -2.77
N ILE A 27 -8.64 20.72 -2.20
CA ILE A 27 -9.00 19.45 -2.82
C ILE A 27 -10.51 19.33 -3.00
N PHE A 28 -11.30 19.70 -1.99
CA PHE A 28 -12.77 19.66 -2.12
C PHE A 28 -13.28 20.60 -3.22
N ARG A 29 -12.69 21.79 -3.34
CA ARG A 29 -13.04 22.73 -4.41
C ARG A 29 -12.74 22.17 -5.80
N GLU A 30 -11.60 21.52 -5.98
CA GLU A 30 -11.23 20.89 -7.25
C GLU A 30 -12.09 19.66 -7.54
N ILE A 31 -12.50 18.88 -6.51
CA ILE A 31 -13.49 17.81 -6.65
C ILE A 31 -14.86 18.34 -7.08
N ASP A 32 -15.32 19.44 -6.49
CA ASP A 32 -16.60 20.06 -6.88
C ASP A 32 -16.53 20.61 -8.30
N SER A 33 -15.39 21.20 -8.71
CA SER A 33 -15.17 21.63 -10.10
C SER A 33 -15.27 20.46 -11.08
N LEU A 34 -14.70 19.28 -10.74
CA LEU A 34 -14.88 18.08 -11.55
C LEU A 34 -16.33 17.60 -11.54
N LYS A 35 -17.01 17.61 -10.40
CA LYS A 35 -18.41 17.20 -10.32
C LYS A 35 -19.29 18.07 -11.21
N ASP A 36 -19.07 19.39 -11.21
CA ASP A 36 -19.81 20.31 -12.06
C ASP A 36 -19.52 20.05 -13.54
N TYR A 37 -18.24 19.82 -13.90
CA TYR A 37 -17.87 19.45 -15.27
C TYR A 37 -18.58 18.19 -15.78
N PHE A 38 -18.69 17.15 -14.94
CA PHE A 38 -19.40 15.92 -15.28
C PHE A 38 -20.92 15.99 -15.06
N ASN A 39 -21.46 17.15 -14.65
CA ASN A 39 -22.84 17.29 -14.21
C ASN A 39 -23.23 16.29 -13.09
N ALA A 40 -22.26 15.89 -12.27
CA ALA A 40 -22.37 14.83 -11.25
C ALA A 40 -23.11 15.27 -9.97
N SER A 41 -23.51 16.54 -9.88
CA SER A 41 -24.23 17.12 -8.73
C SER A 41 -25.75 17.00 -8.85
N GLY A 42 -26.27 16.55 -9.99
CA GLY A 42 -27.72 16.40 -10.22
C GLY A 42 -28.33 15.20 -9.47
N SER A 43 -29.62 15.30 -9.13
CA SER A 43 -30.36 14.25 -8.40
C SER A 43 -30.36 12.90 -9.11
N TYR A 44 -30.36 12.89 -10.44
CA TYR A 44 -30.31 11.68 -11.27
C TYR A 44 -29.07 10.80 -11.05
N VAL A 45 -28.00 11.38 -10.50
CA VAL A 45 -26.76 10.66 -10.13
C VAL A 45 -26.94 9.94 -8.80
N ALA A 46 -27.72 10.53 -7.88
CA ALA A 46 -28.02 9.98 -6.56
C ALA A 46 -29.13 8.91 -6.59
N ASP A 47 -29.98 8.92 -7.62
CA ASP A 47 -31.06 7.94 -7.81
C ASP A 47 -30.55 6.51 -8.06
N LYS A 48 -29.28 6.36 -8.43
CA LYS A 48 -28.65 5.06 -8.67
C LYS A 48 -27.83 4.62 -7.45
N LYS A 49 -27.76 3.30 -7.23
CA LYS A 49 -26.93 2.69 -6.20
C LYS A 49 -25.48 3.23 -6.28
N PRO A 50 -24.85 3.60 -5.14
CA PRO A 50 -23.48 4.10 -5.14
C PRO A 50 -22.51 3.11 -5.81
N LEU A 51 -21.60 3.64 -6.65
CA LEU A 51 -20.62 2.81 -7.36
C LEU A 51 -19.60 2.15 -6.41
N PHE A 52 -18.97 2.95 -5.53
CA PHE A 52 -17.86 2.48 -4.70
C PHE A 52 -18.11 2.57 -3.19
N LYS A 53 -19.01 3.46 -2.76
CA LYS A 53 -19.24 3.79 -1.34
C LYS A 53 -19.57 2.56 -0.51
N ASP A 54 -20.47 1.72 -1.03
CA ASP A 54 -20.88 0.50 -0.32
C ASP A 54 -19.80 -0.57 -0.38
N ILE A 55 -18.99 -0.59 -1.45
CA ILE A 55 -17.93 -1.58 -1.64
C ILE A 55 -16.85 -1.35 -0.59
N TRP A 56 -16.23 -0.17 -0.50
CA TRP A 56 -15.13 0.06 0.45
C TRP A 56 -15.58 0.07 1.91
N LYS A 57 -16.88 0.26 2.19
CA LYS A 57 -17.41 0.33 3.56
C LYS A 57 -17.50 -1.04 4.20
N ASN A 58 -17.64 -2.08 3.37
CA ASN A 58 -17.72 -3.47 3.82
C ASN A 58 -16.37 -4.04 4.27
N TRP A 59 -15.25 -3.45 3.83
CA TRP A 59 -13.91 -3.86 4.24
C TRP A 59 -13.49 -3.06 5.49
N LYS A 60 -13.29 -3.76 6.61
CA LYS A 60 -12.99 -3.10 7.90
C LYS A 60 -11.49 -2.98 8.17
N GLU A 61 -10.73 -4.02 7.82
CA GLU A 61 -9.28 -4.05 8.03
C GLU A 61 -8.57 -3.09 7.07
N GLU A 62 -7.53 -2.39 7.56
CA GLU A 62 -6.80 -1.41 6.73
C GLU A 62 -6.08 -2.08 5.55
N SER A 63 -5.52 -3.28 5.77
CA SER A 63 -4.89 -4.11 4.74
C SER A 63 -5.86 -4.43 3.60
N ASP A 64 -7.05 -4.93 3.96
CA ASP A 64 -8.15 -5.23 3.05
C ASP A 64 -8.67 -3.99 2.32
N LYS A 65 -8.83 -2.87 3.05
CA LYS A 65 -9.23 -1.59 2.45
C LYS A 65 -8.22 -1.14 1.39
N LYS A 66 -6.92 -1.29 1.63
CA LYS A 66 -5.89 -0.93 0.64
C LYS A 66 -6.02 -1.75 -0.64
N VAL A 67 -6.46 -3.01 -0.58
CA VAL A 67 -6.70 -3.84 -1.78
C VAL A 67 -7.80 -3.23 -2.65
N ILE A 68 -8.97 -2.91 -2.07
CA ILE A 68 -10.08 -2.35 -2.85
C ILE A 68 -9.82 -0.89 -3.27
N LEU A 69 -9.19 -0.09 -2.41
CA LEU A 69 -8.82 1.30 -2.72
C LEU A 69 -7.83 1.35 -3.89
N SER A 70 -6.88 0.41 -3.96
CA SER A 70 -5.97 0.29 -5.10
C SER A 70 -6.73 0.14 -6.43
N GLN A 71 -7.77 -0.69 -6.46
CA GLN A 71 -8.63 -0.88 -7.64
C GLN A 71 -9.43 0.38 -7.98
N ILE A 72 -10.03 1.03 -6.99
CA ILE A 72 -10.80 2.27 -7.20
C ILE A 72 -9.90 3.39 -7.72
N ILE A 73 -8.69 3.53 -7.16
CA ILE A 73 -7.72 4.52 -7.63
C ILE A 73 -7.31 4.21 -9.06
N SER A 74 -7.06 2.94 -9.42
CA SER A 74 -6.75 2.56 -10.81
C SER A 74 -7.85 2.98 -11.79
N PHE A 75 -9.11 2.92 -11.37
CA PHE A 75 -10.26 3.33 -12.16
C PHE A 75 -10.27 4.84 -12.40
N TYR A 76 -10.01 5.64 -11.36
CA TYR A 76 -9.87 7.10 -11.52
C TYR A 76 -8.67 7.49 -12.39
N PHE A 77 -7.52 6.80 -12.25
CA PHE A 77 -6.38 7.02 -13.15
C PHE A 77 -6.76 6.77 -14.62
N LYS A 78 -7.55 5.74 -14.92
CA LYS A 78 -8.06 5.50 -16.28
C LYS A 78 -8.97 6.64 -16.78
N ILE A 79 -9.84 7.18 -15.92
CA ILE A 79 -10.66 8.35 -16.27
C ILE A 79 -9.77 9.54 -16.59
N PHE A 80 -8.77 9.81 -15.74
CA PHE A 80 -7.87 10.95 -15.93
C PHE A 80 -6.99 10.80 -17.17
N ASP A 81 -6.53 9.59 -17.49
CA ASP A 81 -5.74 9.32 -18.69
C ASP A 81 -6.56 9.53 -19.96
N ASN A 82 -7.85 9.19 -19.95
CA ASN A 82 -8.76 9.43 -21.08
C ASN A 82 -9.08 10.91 -21.30
N LEU A 83 -8.87 11.76 -20.29
CA LEU A 83 -9.21 13.17 -20.29
C LEU A 83 -7.99 14.09 -20.20
N LYS A 84 -6.79 13.53 -20.33
CA LYS A 84 -5.51 14.24 -20.15
C LYS A 84 -5.36 15.49 -21.03
N ASP A 85 -6.00 15.51 -22.19
CA ASP A 85 -5.90 16.62 -23.16
C ASP A 85 -6.95 17.72 -22.90
N ASN A 86 -7.80 17.55 -21.88
CA ASN A 86 -8.82 18.51 -21.51
C ASN A 86 -8.29 19.57 -20.54
N GLN A 87 -7.96 20.74 -21.09
CA GLN A 87 -7.39 21.87 -20.35
C GLN A 87 -8.33 22.44 -19.27
N ILE A 88 -9.66 22.29 -19.42
CA ILE A 88 -10.64 22.86 -18.49
C ILE A 88 -10.52 22.21 -17.11
N ILE A 89 -10.32 20.89 -17.08
CA ILE A 89 -10.25 20.09 -15.85
C ILE A 89 -8.84 19.65 -15.49
N GLN A 90 -7.84 20.04 -16.27
CA GLN A 90 -6.45 19.62 -16.08
C GLN A 90 -5.95 19.98 -14.68
N LYS A 91 -6.16 21.23 -14.25
CA LYS A 91 -5.77 21.69 -12.91
C LYS A 91 -6.39 20.83 -11.81
N SER A 92 -7.70 20.56 -11.90
CA SER A 92 -8.41 19.78 -10.89
C SER A 92 -7.92 18.33 -10.85
N MET A 93 -7.67 17.72 -12.02
CA MET A 93 -7.10 16.38 -12.11
C MET A 93 -5.68 16.32 -11.53
N ASP A 94 -4.84 17.30 -11.81
CA ASP A 94 -3.45 17.33 -11.34
C ASP A 94 -3.39 17.52 -9.83
N THR A 95 -4.22 18.40 -9.25
CA THR A 95 -4.35 18.56 -7.80
C THR A 95 -4.78 17.25 -7.12
N ILE A 96 -5.76 16.54 -7.68
CA ILE A 96 -6.23 15.26 -7.12
C ILE A 96 -5.17 14.17 -7.27
N LYS A 97 -4.43 14.13 -8.39
CA LYS A 97 -3.32 13.19 -8.59
C LYS A 97 -2.20 13.43 -7.56
N GLU A 98 -1.87 14.69 -7.30
CA GLU A 98 -0.89 15.05 -6.27
C GLU A 98 -1.36 14.62 -4.88
N GLU A 99 -2.64 14.82 -4.58
CA GLU A 99 -3.17 14.39 -3.29
C GLU A 99 -3.16 12.86 -3.11
N LEU A 100 -3.46 12.12 -4.18
CA LEU A 100 -3.32 10.66 -4.17
C LEU A 100 -1.84 10.24 -4.00
N PHE A 101 -0.91 10.97 -4.61
CA PHE A 101 0.52 10.75 -4.43
C PHE A 101 0.94 10.89 -2.97
N ILE A 102 0.50 11.95 -2.29
CA ILE A 102 0.78 12.18 -0.88
C ILE A 102 0.08 11.12 -0.01
N ARG A 103 -1.25 10.99 -0.08
CA ARG A 103 -2.02 10.16 0.87
C ARG A 103 -1.97 8.66 0.61
N PHE A 104 -2.02 8.24 -0.65
CA PHE A 104 -2.10 6.81 -0.98
C PHE A 104 -0.71 6.21 -1.19
N PHE A 105 0.13 6.92 -1.94
CA PHE A 105 1.49 6.47 -2.25
C PHE A 105 2.52 6.89 -1.19
N ASN A 106 2.13 7.65 -0.16
CA ASN A 106 3.02 8.15 0.90
C ASN A 106 4.21 8.91 0.31
N SER A 107 3.95 9.75 -0.70
CA SER A 107 4.96 10.52 -1.44
C SER A 107 6.09 9.66 -2.04
N SER A 108 5.83 8.37 -2.28
CA SER A 108 6.81 7.45 -2.87
C SER A 108 6.65 7.36 -4.38
N THR A 109 7.59 7.97 -5.10
CA THR A 109 7.65 7.91 -6.57
C THR A 109 7.78 6.49 -7.09
N ASN A 110 8.55 5.64 -6.39
CA ASN A 110 8.68 4.22 -6.73
C ASN A 110 7.32 3.51 -6.69
N LYS A 111 6.54 3.68 -5.61
CA LYS A 111 5.20 3.06 -5.50
C LYS A 111 4.25 3.56 -6.59
N LEU A 112 4.28 4.85 -6.89
CA LEU A 112 3.46 5.44 -7.95
C LEU A 112 3.85 4.88 -9.33
N ASN A 113 5.14 4.79 -9.62
CA ASN A 113 5.64 4.27 -10.90
C ASN A 113 5.33 2.78 -11.05
N ASP A 114 5.57 1.96 -10.02
CA ASP A 114 5.20 0.55 -10.03
C ASP A 114 3.70 0.36 -10.24
N PHE A 115 2.88 1.17 -9.57
CA PHE A 115 1.43 1.16 -9.76
C PHE A 115 1.03 1.52 -11.19
N LYS A 116 1.57 2.62 -11.75
CA LYS A 116 1.33 3.05 -13.14
C LYS A 116 1.74 1.98 -14.14
N ASN A 117 2.91 1.38 -13.96
CA ASN A 117 3.42 0.31 -14.79
C ASN A 117 2.44 -0.85 -14.85
N VAL A 118 1.90 -1.27 -13.70
CA VAL A 118 0.92 -2.36 -13.62
C VAL A 118 -0.39 -2.02 -14.34
N ILE A 119 -0.95 -0.83 -14.12
CA ILE A 119 -2.27 -0.48 -14.70
C ILE A 119 -2.22 -0.19 -16.20
N GLN A 120 -1.03 0.12 -16.74
CA GLN A 120 -0.80 0.41 -18.16
C GLN A 120 -0.36 -0.81 -18.98
N LEU A 121 -0.20 -1.99 -18.36
CA LEU A 121 0.22 -3.20 -19.08
C LEU A 121 -0.78 -3.56 -20.20
N PRO A 122 -0.30 -3.76 -21.45
CA PRO A 122 -1.15 -4.23 -22.53
C PRO A 122 -1.43 -5.72 -22.34
N VAL A 123 -2.52 -6.05 -21.64
CA VAL A 123 -2.94 -7.44 -21.36
C VAL A 123 -3.18 -8.29 -22.61
N ASN A 124 -3.35 -7.66 -23.78
CA ASN A 124 -3.50 -8.36 -25.07
C ASN A 124 -2.16 -8.68 -25.75
N ASP A 125 -1.03 -8.18 -25.24
CA ASP A 125 0.30 -8.50 -25.76
C ASP A 125 0.71 -9.92 -25.31
N VAL A 126 1.00 -10.78 -26.29
CA VAL A 126 1.35 -12.19 -26.06
C VAL A 126 2.63 -12.33 -25.22
N GLN A 127 3.62 -11.44 -25.37
CA GLN A 127 4.84 -11.49 -24.58
C GLN A 127 4.58 -11.13 -23.11
N ILE A 128 3.74 -10.13 -22.86
CA ILE A 128 3.32 -9.76 -21.51
C ILE A 128 2.54 -10.91 -20.87
N GLN A 129 1.63 -11.55 -21.60
CA GLN A 129 0.89 -12.71 -21.09
C GLN A 129 1.82 -13.85 -20.71
N ARG A 130 2.78 -14.22 -21.57
CA ARG A 130 3.77 -15.28 -21.29
C ARG A 130 4.57 -14.98 -20.03
N LYS A 131 5.03 -13.73 -19.88
CA LYS A 131 5.78 -13.30 -18.71
C LYS A 131 4.92 -13.33 -17.44
N ALA A 132 3.70 -12.81 -17.51
CA ALA A 132 2.75 -12.85 -16.39
C ALA A 132 2.45 -14.29 -15.93
N MET A 133 2.27 -15.22 -16.87
CA MET A 133 2.06 -16.64 -16.54
C MET A 133 3.30 -17.28 -15.92
N SER A 134 4.51 -16.89 -16.34
CA SER A 134 5.76 -17.39 -15.74
C SER A 134 5.98 -16.89 -14.30
N GLU A 135 5.51 -15.68 -13.98
CA GLU A 135 5.65 -15.08 -12.65
C GLU A 135 4.50 -15.46 -11.70
N LEU A 136 3.38 -15.99 -12.24
CA LEU A 136 2.19 -16.37 -11.47
C LEU A 136 2.51 -17.38 -10.35
N THR A 137 3.37 -18.37 -10.59
CA THR A 137 3.74 -19.36 -9.57
C THR A 137 4.37 -18.70 -8.34
N ARG A 138 5.23 -17.70 -8.55
CA ARG A 138 5.86 -16.94 -7.46
C ARG A 138 4.84 -16.12 -6.70
N LEU A 139 3.96 -15.42 -7.42
CA LEU A 139 2.87 -14.64 -6.83
C LEU A 139 1.98 -15.50 -5.93
N MET A 140 1.55 -16.68 -6.41
CA MET A 140 0.75 -17.60 -5.62
C MET A 140 1.49 -18.08 -4.36
N THR A 141 2.81 -18.28 -4.45
CA THR A 141 3.65 -18.66 -3.30
C THR A 141 3.74 -17.55 -2.26
N ASP A 142 3.83 -16.29 -2.69
CA ASP A 142 3.91 -15.14 -1.79
C ASP A 142 2.56 -14.81 -1.13
N LEU A 143 1.43 -15.11 -1.79
CA LEU A 143 0.07 -14.98 -1.22
C LEU A 143 -0.26 -16.05 -0.18
N LEU A 144 0.33 -17.24 -0.30
CA LEU A 144 0.16 -18.27 0.70
C LEU A 144 0.74 -17.78 2.03
N PRO A 145 0.03 -17.95 3.16
CA PRO A 145 0.59 -17.61 4.46
C PRO A 145 1.88 -18.42 4.58
N ARG A 146 3.01 -17.73 4.74
CA ARG A 146 4.27 -18.38 5.08
C ARG A 146 3.97 -19.18 6.34
N SER A 147 3.80 -20.50 6.19
CA SER A 147 3.68 -21.37 7.35
C SER A 147 4.83 -20.96 8.25
N THR A 148 4.51 -20.61 9.49
CA THR A 148 5.46 -20.29 10.53
C THR A 148 6.23 -21.57 10.84
N GLN A 149 7.04 -22.04 9.89
CA GLN A 149 8.14 -22.94 10.11
C GLN A 149 9.20 -22.14 10.86
N ARG A 150 8.86 -21.80 12.11
CA ARG A 150 9.82 -21.81 13.20
C ARG A 150 10.32 -23.25 13.25
N LYS A 151 11.24 -23.60 12.34
CA LYS A 151 11.96 -24.86 12.35
C LYS A 151 12.61 -24.89 13.72
N ARG A 152 11.97 -25.58 14.67
CA ARG A 152 12.53 -25.80 16.00
C ARG A 152 13.92 -26.37 15.76
N LYS A 153 14.93 -25.62 16.20
CA LYS A 153 16.31 -26.07 16.22
C LYS A 153 16.29 -27.40 16.97
N ARG A 154 16.52 -28.52 16.26
CA ARG A 154 16.56 -29.85 16.87
C ARG A 154 17.69 -29.79 17.89
N SER A 155 17.37 -29.68 19.17
CA SER A 155 18.39 -29.75 20.22
C SER A 155 19.01 -31.13 20.08
N ARG A 156 20.29 -31.18 19.72
CA ARG A 156 21.09 -32.39 19.90
C ARG A 156 21.24 -32.56 21.42
N CYS A 157 20.27 -33.21 22.05
CA CYS A 157 20.50 -33.85 23.33
C CYS A 157 21.47 -35.00 23.05
N CYS A 158 22.73 -34.81 23.41
CA CYS A 158 23.68 -35.90 23.54
C CYS A 158 23.24 -36.77 24.72
N PHE A 159 22.44 -37.80 24.45
CA PHE A 159 22.26 -38.91 25.36
C PHE A 159 22.78 -40.18 24.68
N GLY A 160 23.80 -40.76 25.31
CA GLY A 160 24.18 -42.16 25.14
C GLY A 160 25.41 -42.41 24.26
N LEU A 161 26.58 -42.51 24.89
CA LEU A 161 27.27 -43.81 24.88
C LEU A 161 28.16 -43.93 26.12
N THR A 162 27.62 -44.61 27.12
CA THR A 162 28.40 -45.31 28.14
C THR A 162 29.17 -46.45 27.49
N SER A 163 30.49 -46.49 27.67
CA SER A 163 31.24 -47.75 27.66
C SER A 163 32.43 -47.65 28.60
N ARG A 164 32.23 -48.15 29.82
CA ARG A 164 33.33 -48.66 30.67
C ARG A 164 34.00 -49.81 29.92
N THR A 165 35.31 -49.79 29.78
CA THR A 165 36.15 -50.99 29.88
C THR A 165 37.40 -50.66 30.67
N ASN A 166 37.75 -51.60 31.55
CA ASN A 166 38.81 -51.55 32.54
C ASN A 166 39.90 -52.56 32.12
N LYS A 167 41.13 -52.35 32.61
CA LYS A 167 42.31 -53.23 32.69
C LYS A 167 43.39 -53.08 31.62
N GLY A 168 44.59 -52.74 32.12
CA GLY A 168 45.88 -52.90 31.44
C GLY A 168 47.00 -52.22 32.24
N HIS A 169 47.50 -52.88 33.28
CA HIS A 169 48.77 -52.52 33.95
C HIS A 169 49.93 -52.46 32.94
N PRO A 170 50.93 -51.60 33.16
CA PRO A 170 52.31 -51.95 32.90
C PRO A 170 53.10 -52.10 34.21
N ALA A 171 53.92 -53.14 34.22
CA ALA A 171 54.87 -53.47 35.26
C ALA A 171 56.00 -52.44 35.37
N SER A 172 56.59 -52.43 36.55
CA SER A 172 57.74 -51.67 37.05
C SER A 172 59.04 -51.81 36.27
N SER A 173 59.79 -50.70 36.20
CA SER A 173 61.26 -50.57 36.19
C SER A 173 61.52 -49.05 36.24
N PHE A 174 62.15 -48.40 37.22
CA PHE A 174 63.14 -48.73 38.24
C PHE A 174 62.77 -48.09 39.59
#